data_AF-A0A9E4KTT6-F1
#
_entry.id   AF-A0A9E4KTT6-F1
#
_cell.length_a   1.000
_cell.length_b   1.000
_cell.length_c   1.000
_cell.angle_alpha   90.00
_cell.angle_beta   90.00
_cell.angle_gamma   90.00
#
_symmetry.space_group_name_H-M   'P 1'
#
loop_
_entity.id
_entity.type
_entity.pdbx_description
1 polymer ?
#
loop_
_entity_poly.entity_id
_entity_poly.type
_entity_poly.pdbx_seq_one_letter_code
_entity_poly.pdbx_strand_id
1 'polypeptide(L)'
;MAERYSTLASWELSESKRVTLQLGNGYSAAAVLGGVSIDTSMGLAPLEGLMMGIRTGDVDPALAESLLSEPSDISRVLSPADYNCAQAVMQGVYQSHGQIWTLVVPKQPVIPDLFTREESQLLFEQGAISLDWLSLRPGEGHVVITAIGSYHLEETVHASNRPRERDIPHLVV
;
A
#
# COMPACT_ATOMS: atom_id res chain seq x y z
N MET A 1 -13.85 -3.02 3.90
CA MET A 1 -12.62 -3.75 3.49
C MET A 1 -12.78 -5.25 3.72
N ALA A 2 -13.11 -5.69 4.94
CA ALA A 2 -13.39 -7.10 5.24
C ALA A 2 -14.52 -7.72 4.37
N GLU A 3 -15.60 -6.99 4.09
CA GLU A 3 -16.67 -7.45 3.17
C GLU A 3 -16.20 -7.58 1.72
N ARG A 4 -15.37 -6.63 1.25
CA ARG A 4 -14.75 -6.75 -0.08
C ARG A 4 -13.80 -7.95 -0.14
N TYR A 5 -13.02 -8.17 0.91
CA TYR A 5 -12.15 -9.34 1.01
C TYR A 5 -12.92 -10.65 1.13
N SER A 6 -14.13 -10.66 1.71
CA SER A 6 -14.97 -11.86 1.70
C SER A 6 -15.57 -12.22 0.37
N THR A 7 -15.98 -11.21 -0.40
CA THR A 7 -16.44 -11.45 -1.76
C THR A 7 -15.30 -11.93 -2.63
N LEU A 8 -14.10 -11.36 -2.45
CA LEU A 8 -12.91 -11.78 -3.18
C LEU A 8 -12.45 -13.16 -2.75
N ALA A 9 -12.49 -13.50 -1.46
CA ALA A 9 -11.94 -14.75 -0.92
C ALA A 9 -12.97 -15.88 -0.71
N SER A 10 -14.19 -15.71 -1.25
CA SER A 10 -15.30 -16.69 -1.24
C SER A 10 -15.56 -17.35 0.13
N TRP A 11 -15.45 -16.57 1.20
CA TRP A 11 -15.63 -17.07 2.57
C TRP A 11 -16.84 -16.44 3.24
N GLU A 12 -17.32 -17.11 4.29
CA GLU A 12 -18.35 -16.58 5.18
C GLU A 12 -17.77 -15.53 6.13
N LEU A 13 -18.45 -14.38 6.23
CA LEU A 13 -18.08 -13.29 7.13
C LEU A 13 -18.31 -13.66 8.59
N SER A 14 -19.43 -14.36 8.85
CA SER A 14 -20.08 -14.49 10.16
C SER A 14 -19.24 -15.20 11.25
N GLU A 15 -18.18 -15.94 10.89
CA GLU A 15 -17.32 -16.64 11.87
C GLU A 15 -15.81 -16.44 11.64
N SER A 16 -15.43 -15.48 10.79
CA SER A 16 -14.05 -15.39 10.34
C SER A 16 -13.10 -14.70 11.35
N LYS A 17 -11.94 -15.30 11.61
CA LYS A 17 -10.83 -14.73 12.40
C LYS A 17 -9.65 -14.43 11.50
N ARG A 18 -9.30 -13.16 11.31
CA ARG A 18 -8.23 -12.76 10.38
C ARG A 18 -7.34 -11.66 10.95
N VAL A 19 -6.13 -11.61 10.40
CA VAL A 19 -5.21 -10.48 10.55
C VAL A 19 -4.92 -9.97 9.14
N THR A 20 -5.15 -8.68 8.91
CA THR A 20 -4.85 -8.01 7.64
C THR A 20 -3.58 -7.20 7.79
N LEU A 21 -2.69 -7.23 6.79
CA LEU A 21 -1.47 -6.43 6.76
C LEU A 21 -1.54 -5.50 5.54
N GLN A 22 -1.60 -4.20 5.77
CA GLN A 22 -1.50 -3.19 4.72
C GLN A 22 -0.06 -2.75 4.65
N LEU A 23 0.61 -2.99 3.51
CA LEU A 23 1.99 -2.56 3.32
C LEU A 23 2.10 -1.51 2.21
N GLY A 24 2.78 -0.39 2.45
CA GLY A 24 2.81 0.73 1.51
C GLY A 24 3.45 2.01 2.07
N ASN A 25 2.98 3.21 1.65
CA ASN A 25 3.35 4.52 2.23
C ASN A 25 2.95 4.70 3.72
N GLY A 26 2.46 3.64 4.33
CA GLY A 26 2.48 3.34 5.74
C GLY A 26 2.20 1.84 5.92
N TYR A 27 2.69 1.24 6.99
CA TYR A 27 2.47 -0.17 7.31
C TYR A 27 1.48 -0.28 8.46
N SER A 28 0.48 -1.15 8.33
CA SER A 28 -0.44 -1.44 9.43
C SER A 28 -0.92 -2.87 9.45
N ALA A 29 -1.26 -3.34 10.65
CA ALA A 29 -1.90 -4.62 10.90
C ALA A 29 -3.27 -4.40 11.53
N ALA A 30 -4.28 -5.17 11.15
CA ALA A 30 -5.58 -5.13 11.84
C ALA A 30 -6.11 -6.52 12.11
N ALA A 31 -6.61 -6.75 13.32
CA ALA A 31 -7.33 -7.96 13.70
C ALA A 31 -8.81 -7.79 13.34
N VAL A 32 -9.37 -8.77 12.65
CA VAL A 32 -10.75 -8.78 12.17
C VAL A 32 -11.45 -10.05 12.65
N LEU A 33 -12.57 -9.88 13.34
CA LEU A 33 -13.44 -10.95 13.84
C LEU A 33 -14.85 -10.78 13.28
N GLY A 34 -15.38 -11.78 12.59
CA GLY A 34 -16.75 -11.73 12.06
C GLY A 34 -16.96 -10.63 11.00
N GLY A 35 -15.90 -10.22 10.30
CA GLY A 35 -15.93 -9.07 9.38
C GLY A 35 -15.75 -7.70 10.04
N VAL A 36 -15.67 -7.64 11.37
CA VAL A 36 -15.48 -6.40 12.14
C VAL A 36 -14.03 -6.28 12.58
N SER A 37 -13.40 -5.12 12.36
CA SER A 37 -12.07 -4.84 12.92
C SER A 37 -12.19 -4.65 14.43
N ILE A 38 -11.46 -5.47 15.19
CA ILE A 38 -11.46 -5.45 16.67
C ILE A 38 -10.20 -4.81 17.24
N ASP A 39 -9.13 -4.75 16.45
CA ASP A 39 -7.88 -4.10 16.83
C ASP A 39 -7.09 -3.68 15.58
N THR A 40 -6.22 -2.68 15.72
CA THR A 40 -5.36 -2.16 14.66
C THR A 40 -4.05 -1.63 15.24
N SER A 41 -2.96 -1.80 14.51
CA SER A 41 -1.65 -1.28 14.90
C SER A 41 -1.57 0.25 14.81
N MET A 42 -2.47 0.91 14.07
CA MET A 42 -2.50 2.37 13.96
C MET A 42 -3.48 2.95 14.98
N GLY A 43 -3.06 3.97 15.73
CA GLY A 43 -3.98 4.77 16.54
C GLY A 43 -4.56 5.96 15.79
N LEU A 44 -4.71 7.08 16.51
CA LEU A 44 -5.43 8.26 16.00
C LEU A 44 -4.77 8.88 14.75
N ALA A 45 -3.45 8.84 14.70
CA ALA A 45 -2.65 9.29 13.58
C ALA A 45 -1.94 8.10 12.91
N PRO A 46 -1.68 8.16 11.60
CA PRO A 46 -1.05 7.07 10.86
C PRO A 46 0.47 6.99 11.09
N LEU A 47 0.92 7.46 12.26
CA LEU A 47 2.28 7.44 12.76
C LEU A 47 2.50 6.24 13.68
N GLU A 48 1.52 5.91 14.53
CA GLU A 48 1.59 4.80 15.47
C GLU A 48 1.56 3.44 14.76
N GLY A 49 2.18 2.46 15.41
CA GLY A 49 2.31 1.09 14.94
C GLY A 49 3.65 0.80 14.31
N LEU A 50 3.61 0.12 13.17
CA LEU A 50 4.80 -0.43 12.53
C LEU A 50 5.74 0.67 12.01
N MET A 51 7.05 0.46 12.12
CA MET A 51 8.05 1.34 11.51
C MET A 51 7.89 1.36 9.99
N MET A 52 7.93 2.54 9.37
CA MET A 52 7.65 2.76 7.94
C MET A 52 8.75 3.55 7.24
N GLY A 53 8.68 3.66 5.90
CA GLY A 53 9.77 4.26 5.10
C GLY A 53 10.14 5.71 5.48
N ILE A 54 9.15 6.58 5.69
CA ILE A 54 9.36 7.98 6.13
C ILE A 54 8.64 8.31 7.44
N ARG A 55 8.09 7.29 8.12
CA ARG A 55 7.36 7.44 9.39
C ARG A 55 7.94 6.48 10.40
N THR A 56 8.09 6.96 11.61
CA THR A 56 8.85 6.27 12.65
C THR A 56 8.15 5.03 13.20
N GLY A 57 6.82 4.92 13.07
CA GLY A 57 6.06 4.00 13.90
C GLY A 57 5.89 4.60 15.30
N ASP A 58 5.69 3.73 16.29
CA ASP A 58 5.63 4.12 17.70
C ASP A 58 6.88 4.89 18.15
N VAL A 59 6.67 6.09 18.70
CA VAL A 59 7.71 6.99 19.21
C VAL A 59 7.34 7.55 20.58
N ASP A 60 8.33 8.00 21.34
CA ASP A 60 8.10 8.67 22.62
C ASP A 60 7.26 9.96 22.40
N PRO A 61 6.10 10.11 23.04
CA PRO A 61 5.26 11.29 22.93
C PRO A 61 5.98 12.61 23.27
N ALA A 62 7.01 12.58 24.13
CA ALA A 62 7.79 13.77 24.50
C ALA A 62 8.63 14.32 23.33
N LEU A 63 8.88 13.54 22.28
CA LEU A 63 9.62 13.98 21.09
C LEU A 63 8.86 15.06 20.31
N ALA A 64 7.53 14.95 20.21
CA ALA A 64 6.70 15.93 19.50
C ALA A 64 6.72 17.29 20.20
N GLU A 65 6.70 17.31 21.55
CA GLU A 65 6.82 18.54 22.34
C GLU A 65 8.16 19.25 22.12
N SER A 66 9.25 18.50 21.93
CA SER A 66 10.57 19.06 21.63
C SER A 66 10.67 19.73 20.25
N LEU A 67 9.73 19.47 19.33
CA LEU A 67 9.77 19.92 17.93
C LEU A 67 8.74 21.02 17.59
N LEU A 68 7.88 21.41 18.52
CA LEU A 68 6.73 22.33 18.33
C LEU A 68 7.07 23.79 17.95
N SER A 69 8.34 24.14 17.75
CA SER A 69 8.77 25.51 17.44
C SER A 69 8.91 25.84 15.95
N GLU A 70 8.49 24.96 15.02
CA GLU A 70 8.69 25.12 13.55
C GLU A 70 7.35 25.06 12.74
N PRO A 71 7.14 25.88 11.69
CA PRO A 71 5.93 25.84 10.84
C PRO A 71 5.97 24.81 9.67
N SER A 72 4.81 24.31 9.18
CA SER A 72 4.71 23.39 8.02
C SER A 72 3.51 23.61 7.07
N ASP A 73 3.74 23.69 5.74
CA ASP A 73 2.75 23.62 4.64
C ASP A 73 2.69 22.20 4.02
N ILE A 74 1.51 21.71 3.59
CA ILE A 74 1.32 20.30 3.16
C ILE A 74 1.33 20.15 1.61
N SER A 75 2.25 19.33 1.07
CA SER A 75 2.31 18.91 -0.35
C SER A 75 1.81 17.49 -0.56
N ARG A 76 1.18 17.18 -1.72
CA ARG A 76 0.82 15.80 -2.10
C ARG A 76 2.05 15.02 -2.54
N VAL A 77 2.35 13.91 -1.87
CA VAL A 77 3.49 13.03 -2.19
C VAL A 77 3.00 11.78 -2.91
N LEU A 78 3.55 11.51 -4.09
CA LEU A 78 3.28 10.32 -4.89
C LEU A 78 4.57 9.52 -5.14
N SER A 79 4.45 8.20 -5.15
CA SER A 79 5.55 7.26 -5.37
C SER A 79 5.17 6.30 -6.50
N PRO A 80 5.51 6.61 -7.76
CA PRO A 80 5.17 5.76 -8.90
C PRO A 80 5.77 4.36 -8.80
N ALA A 81 5.02 3.36 -9.25
CA ALA A 81 5.43 1.97 -9.18
C ALA A 81 6.57 1.65 -10.17
N ASP A 82 6.58 2.28 -11.34
CA ASP A 82 7.68 2.24 -12.33
C ASP A 82 7.71 3.53 -13.18
N TYR A 83 8.50 3.53 -14.27
CA TYR A 83 8.60 4.70 -15.14
C TYR A 83 7.31 4.98 -15.94
N ASN A 84 6.56 3.94 -16.32
CA ASN A 84 5.27 4.12 -17.00
C ASN A 84 4.23 4.77 -16.08
N CYS A 85 4.19 4.36 -14.81
CA CYS A 85 3.40 5.01 -13.78
C CYS A 85 3.84 6.46 -13.54
N ALA A 86 5.15 6.72 -13.56
CA ALA A 86 5.67 8.08 -13.41
C ALA A 86 5.21 8.97 -14.57
N GLN A 87 5.20 8.46 -15.81
CA GLN A 87 4.68 9.19 -16.97
C GLN A 87 3.18 9.50 -16.84
N ALA A 88 2.37 8.53 -16.40
CA ALA A 88 0.93 8.73 -16.17
C ALA A 88 0.68 9.83 -15.12
N VAL A 89 1.40 9.78 -13.98
CA VAL A 89 1.33 10.80 -12.94
C VAL A 89 1.73 12.18 -13.47
N MET A 90 2.81 12.26 -14.26
CA MET A 90 3.28 13.53 -14.82
C MET A 90 2.23 14.20 -15.71
N GLN A 91 1.47 13.43 -16.51
CA GLN A 91 0.36 13.99 -17.29
C GLN A 91 -0.71 14.63 -16.38
N GLY A 92 -1.08 13.96 -15.29
CA GLY A 92 -2.02 14.49 -14.31
C GLY A 92 -1.49 15.76 -13.61
N VAL A 93 -0.21 15.79 -13.25
CA VAL A 93 0.44 16.96 -12.65
C VAL A 93 0.36 18.16 -13.59
N TYR A 94 0.68 17.99 -14.88
CA TYR A 94 0.63 19.08 -15.87
C TYR A 94 -0.78 19.62 -16.13
N GLN A 95 -1.82 18.81 -15.90
CA GLN A 95 -3.22 19.22 -16.03
C GLN A 95 -3.77 19.88 -14.75
N SER A 96 -3.04 19.79 -13.64
CA SER A 96 -3.45 20.39 -12.37
C SER A 96 -2.96 21.83 -12.26
N HIS A 97 -3.85 22.74 -11.84
CA HIS A 97 -3.52 24.15 -11.62
C HIS A 97 -3.56 24.48 -10.12
N GLY A 98 -2.58 25.24 -9.64
CA GLY A 98 -2.54 25.73 -8.25
C GLY A 98 -2.24 24.66 -7.19
N GLN A 99 -1.65 23.54 -7.57
CA GLN A 99 -1.33 22.43 -6.67
C GLN A 99 0.18 22.15 -6.64
N ILE A 100 0.69 21.81 -5.46
CA ILE A 100 2.09 21.39 -5.27
C ILE A 100 2.12 19.88 -5.14
N TRP A 101 2.76 19.23 -6.11
CA TRP A 101 2.99 17.79 -6.13
C TRP A 101 4.46 17.48 -5.87
N THR A 102 4.69 16.48 -5.05
CA THR A 102 6.01 15.90 -4.78
C THR A 102 6.02 14.49 -5.36
N LEU A 103 6.94 14.23 -6.29
CA LEU A 103 7.09 12.91 -6.90
C LEU A 103 8.38 12.26 -6.40
N VAL A 104 8.26 11.07 -5.83
CA VAL A 104 9.39 10.26 -5.36
C VAL A 104 9.64 9.17 -6.39
N VAL A 105 10.57 9.44 -7.30
CA VAL A 105 10.97 8.49 -8.35
C VAL A 105 12.35 7.93 -8.02
N PRO A 106 12.55 6.61 -8.08
CA PRO A 106 13.85 6.01 -7.90
C PRO A 106 14.83 6.47 -8.98
N LYS A 107 16.12 6.62 -8.62
CA LYS A 107 17.20 7.06 -9.53
C LYS A 107 18.03 5.91 -10.11
N GLN A 108 17.64 4.67 -9.84
CA GLN A 108 18.42 3.49 -10.20
C GLN A 108 18.03 2.96 -11.59
N PRO A 109 19.00 2.55 -12.41
CA PRO A 109 18.76 2.11 -13.80
C PRO A 109 18.12 0.72 -13.91
N VAL A 110 17.81 0.04 -12.79
CA VAL A 110 17.48 -1.40 -12.76
C VAL A 110 16.00 -1.66 -12.53
N ILE A 111 15.18 -0.64 -12.32
CA ILE A 111 13.77 -0.85 -11.98
C ILE A 111 13.01 -1.23 -13.26
N PRO A 112 12.43 -2.45 -13.31
CA PRO A 112 11.74 -2.92 -14.48
C PRO A 112 10.43 -2.16 -14.67
N ASP A 113 10.08 -1.91 -15.94
CA ASP A 113 8.74 -1.45 -16.30
C ASP A 113 7.79 -2.65 -16.20
N LEU A 114 7.04 -2.70 -15.10
CA LEU A 114 6.13 -3.80 -14.77
C LEU A 114 4.71 -3.53 -15.26
N PHE A 115 4.35 -2.26 -15.46
CA PHE A 115 3.02 -1.86 -15.90
C PHE A 115 3.02 -1.45 -17.36
N THR A 116 2.01 -1.90 -18.09
CA THR A 116 1.66 -1.30 -19.39
C THR A 116 1.17 0.13 -19.22
N ARG A 117 1.05 0.87 -20.34
CA ARG A 117 0.50 2.23 -20.32
C ARG A 117 -0.92 2.25 -19.80
N GLU A 118 -1.74 1.29 -20.23
CA GLU A 118 -3.14 1.16 -19.85
C GLU A 118 -3.27 0.88 -18.35
N GLU A 119 -2.46 -0.03 -17.81
CA GLU A 119 -2.43 -0.35 -16.38
C GLU A 119 -1.90 0.83 -15.55
N SER A 120 -0.91 1.56 -16.05
CA SER A 120 -0.38 2.77 -15.39
C SER A 120 -1.43 3.87 -15.30
N GLN A 121 -2.19 4.08 -16.37
CA GLN A 121 -3.28 5.05 -16.40
C GLN A 121 -4.41 4.62 -15.46
N LEU A 122 -4.76 3.33 -15.47
CA LEU A 122 -5.75 2.76 -14.56
C LEU A 122 -5.33 2.94 -13.09
N LEU A 123 -4.07 2.65 -12.78
CA LEU A 123 -3.50 2.81 -11.45
C LEU A 123 -3.51 4.28 -11.00
N PHE A 124 -3.24 5.22 -11.91
CA PHE A 124 -3.34 6.66 -11.62
C PHE A 124 -4.79 7.09 -11.35
N GLU A 125 -5.74 6.64 -12.15
CA GLU A 125 -7.16 7.01 -12.03
C GLU A 125 -7.85 6.37 -10.83
N GLN A 126 -7.54 5.10 -10.55
CA GLN A 126 -8.19 4.32 -9.49
C GLN A 126 -7.42 4.33 -8.16
N GLY A 127 -6.14 4.67 -8.20
CA GLY A 127 -5.24 4.68 -7.04
C GLY A 127 -4.73 3.30 -6.60
N ALA A 128 -5.17 2.21 -7.24
CA ALA A 128 -4.71 0.83 -7.00
C ALA A 128 -5.02 -0.07 -8.21
N ILE A 129 -4.30 -1.19 -8.35
CA ILE A 129 -4.53 -2.20 -9.39
C ILE A 129 -4.19 -3.60 -8.87
N SER A 130 -4.93 -4.64 -9.26
CA SER A 130 -4.61 -6.03 -8.89
C SER A 130 -3.48 -6.58 -9.75
N LEU A 131 -2.51 -7.24 -9.13
CA LEU A 131 -1.44 -7.97 -9.80
C LEU A 131 -1.76 -9.46 -9.84
N ASP A 132 -2.60 -9.86 -10.80
CA ASP A 132 -3.08 -11.23 -10.93
C ASP A 132 -1.95 -12.25 -11.15
N TRP A 133 -0.86 -11.82 -11.78
CA TRP A 133 0.33 -12.65 -12.03
C TRP A 133 1.13 -12.96 -10.76
N LEU A 134 1.05 -12.11 -9.73
CA LEU A 134 1.64 -12.35 -8.41
C LEU A 134 0.67 -13.04 -7.44
N SER A 135 -0.63 -12.88 -7.67
CA SER A 135 -1.67 -13.44 -6.81
C SER A 135 -1.81 -14.97 -6.97
N LEU A 136 -2.18 -15.67 -5.90
CA LEU A 136 -2.53 -17.09 -5.92
C LEU A 136 -3.93 -17.26 -5.36
N ARG A 137 -4.85 -17.80 -6.18
CA ARG A 137 -6.27 -17.96 -5.81
C ARG A 137 -6.77 -16.71 -5.05
N PRO A 138 -6.75 -15.51 -5.68
CA PRO A 138 -7.22 -14.28 -5.06
C PRO A 138 -8.68 -14.43 -4.58
N GLY A 139 -9.41 -15.31 -5.27
CA GLY A 139 -10.69 -15.96 -4.97
C GLY A 139 -10.89 -16.59 -3.59
N GLU A 140 -9.80 -16.89 -2.88
CA GLU A 140 -9.73 -17.71 -1.65
C GLU A 140 -8.77 -17.11 -0.60
N GLY A 141 -8.20 -15.93 -0.89
CA GLY A 141 -7.07 -15.30 -0.18
C GLY A 141 -7.36 -14.74 1.20
N HIS A 142 -6.72 -15.26 2.26
CA HIS A 142 -6.72 -14.65 3.61
C HIS A 142 -5.69 -13.51 3.77
N VAL A 143 -4.82 -13.34 2.79
CA VAL A 143 -3.67 -12.44 2.83
C VAL A 143 -3.72 -11.51 1.62
N VAL A 144 -3.62 -10.20 1.85
CA VAL A 144 -3.45 -9.19 0.81
C VAL A 144 -2.09 -8.55 1.02
N ILE A 145 -1.28 -8.47 -0.03
CA ILE A 145 0.05 -7.85 -0.02
C ILE A 145 -0.07 -6.60 -0.89
N THR A 146 0.19 -5.43 -0.31
CA THR A 146 0.15 -4.17 -1.05
C THR A 146 1.55 -3.63 -1.27
N ALA A 147 1.79 -3.07 -2.45
CA ALA A 147 3.00 -2.35 -2.80
C ALA A 147 2.68 -0.89 -3.14
N ILE A 148 3.47 0.05 -2.61
CA ILE A 148 3.36 1.47 -2.99
C ILE A 148 4.73 1.98 -3.38
N GLY A 149 4.89 2.30 -4.66
CA GLY A 149 6.17 2.70 -5.20
C GLY A 149 7.07 1.53 -5.54
N SER A 150 8.14 1.86 -6.25
CA SER A 150 8.94 0.94 -7.04
C SER A 150 9.71 -0.08 -6.22
N TYR A 151 10.40 0.37 -5.17
CA TYR A 151 11.16 -0.51 -4.28
C TYR A 151 10.26 -1.50 -3.53
N HIS A 152 9.10 -1.03 -3.07
CA HIS A 152 8.16 -1.90 -2.36
C HIS A 152 7.51 -2.92 -3.28
N LEU A 153 7.34 -2.58 -4.56
CA LEU A 153 6.82 -3.51 -5.56
C LEU A 153 7.82 -4.64 -5.83
N GLU A 154 9.11 -4.33 -5.95
CA GLU A 154 10.17 -5.34 -6.10
C GLU A 154 10.21 -6.29 -4.90
N GLU A 155 10.18 -5.76 -3.68
CA GLU A 155 10.12 -6.59 -2.47
C GLU A 155 8.82 -7.39 -2.37
N THR A 156 7.71 -6.85 -2.86
CA THR A 156 6.42 -7.54 -2.88
C THR A 156 6.43 -8.72 -3.85
N VAL A 157 7.07 -8.57 -5.01
CA VAL A 157 7.32 -9.68 -5.96
C VAL A 157 8.12 -10.80 -5.30
N HIS A 158 9.13 -10.44 -4.51
CA HIS A 158 9.91 -11.43 -3.75
C HIS A 158 9.09 -12.07 -2.62
N ALA A 159 8.37 -11.26 -1.85
CA ALA A 159 7.59 -11.68 -0.70
C ALA A 159 6.42 -12.59 -1.08
N SER A 160 5.79 -12.39 -2.25
CA SER A 160 4.68 -13.23 -2.72
C SER A 160 5.09 -14.68 -3.00
N ASN A 161 6.38 -14.96 -3.23
CA ASN A 161 6.85 -16.32 -3.47
C ASN A 161 6.66 -17.23 -2.26
N ARG A 162 6.86 -16.72 -1.04
CA ARG A 162 6.80 -17.54 0.18
C ARG A 162 5.39 -18.06 0.53
N PRO A 163 4.31 -17.26 0.48
CA PRO A 163 2.96 -17.79 0.59
C PRO A 163 2.60 -18.67 -0.61
N ARG A 164 3.08 -18.34 -1.83
CA ARG A 164 2.87 -19.18 -3.02
C ARG A 164 3.46 -20.59 -2.86
N GLU A 165 4.70 -20.71 -2.38
CA GLU A 165 5.38 -21.99 -2.10
C GLU A 165 4.66 -22.84 -1.04
N ARG A 166 3.94 -22.18 -0.12
CA ARG A 166 3.17 -22.83 0.95
C ARG A 166 1.71 -23.08 0.58
N ASP A 167 1.35 -22.84 -0.68
CA ASP A 167 -0.01 -22.92 -1.19
C ASP A 167 -1.02 -22.10 -0.37
N ILE A 168 -0.59 -20.92 0.09
CA ILE A 168 -1.42 -19.98 0.83
C ILE A 168 -2.05 -19.00 -0.17
N PRO A 169 -3.39 -19.01 -0.30
CA PRO A 169 -4.08 -18.04 -1.14
C PRO A 169 -3.79 -16.60 -0.74
N HIS A 170 -3.42 -15.75 -1.70
CA HIS A 170 -3.11 -14.34 -1.48
C HIS A 170 -3.37 -13.48 -2.71
N LEU A 171 -3.69 -12.21 -2.48
CA LEU A 171 -3.88 -11.16 -3.48
C LEU A 171 -2.73 -10.15 -3.38
N VAL A 172 -2.22 -9.68 -4.51
CA VAL A 172 -1.22 -8.62 -4.57
C VAL A 172 -1.80 -7.38 -5.25
N VAL A 173 -1.62 -6.20 -4.66
CA VAL A 173 -2.21 -4.91 -5.08
C VAL A 173 -1.16 -3.81 -5.10
#